data_AF-A0A2K5ASG3-F1
#
_entry.id   AF-A0A2K5ASG3-F1
#
_cell.length_a   1.000
_cell.length_b   1.000
_cell.length_c   1.000
_cell.angle_alpha   90.00
_cell.angle_beta   90.00
_cell.angle_gamma   90.00
#
_symmetry.space_group_name_H-M   'P 1'
#
loop_
_entity.id
_entity.type
_entity.pdbx_description
1 polymer ?
#
loop_
_entity_poly.entity_id
_entity_poly.type
_entity_poly.pdbx_seq_one_letter_code
_entity_poly.pdbx_strand_id
1 'polypeptide(L)' 'MPICPICKREVKRMLSCEHTNDEEVCVECYQEIHFRLTE' A
#
# COMPACT_ATOMS: atom_id res chain seq x y z
N MET A 1 9.22 12.56 -3.33
CA MET A 1 8.72 11.21 -3.70
C MET A 1 7.27 11.11 -3.25
N PRO A 2 6.42 10.17 -3.73
CA PRO A 2 5.09 10.04 -3.15
C PRO A 2 5.15 9.57 -1.68
N ILE A 3 4.17 9.99 -0.89
CA ILE A 3 4.02 9.62 0.52
C ILE A 3 2.92 8.58 0.64
N CYS A 4 3.23 7.43 1.22
CA CYS A 4 2.24 6.37 1.44
C CYS A 4 1.14 6.85 2.42
N PRO A 5 -0.15 6.73 2.09
CA PRO A 5 -1.24 7.16 2.97
C PRO A 5 -1.33 6.34 4.26
N ILE A 6 -0.85 5.08 4.24
CA ILE A 6 -0.89 4.16 5.39
C ILE A 6 0.29 4.41 6.33
N CYS A 7 1.53 4.23 5.86
CA CYS A 7 2.71 4.29 6.72
C CYS A 7 3.38 5.67 6.79
N LYS A 8 2.85 6.68 6.08
CA LYS A 8 3.31 8.08 6.08
C LYS A 8 4.79 8.29 5.74
N ARG A 9 5.43 7.29 5.10
CA ARG A 9 6.83 7.37 4.62
C ARG A 9 6.87 7.82 3.16
N GLU A 10 7.92 8.55 2.80
CA GLU A 10 8.28 8.77 1.39
C GLU A 10 8.76 7.46 0.78
N VAL A 11 8.21 7.11 -0.38
CA VAL A 11 8.48 5.84 -1.06
C VAL A 11 8.75 6.04 -2.54
N LYS A 12 9.54 5.16 -3.14
CA LYS A 12 9.91 5.27 -4.55
C LYS A 12 8.78 4.86 -5.51
N ARG A 13 7.86 4.02 -5.05
CA ARG A 13 6.77 3.42 -5.85
C ARG A 13 5.53 3.22 -5.00
N MET A 14 4.38 3.38 -5.63
CA MET A 14 3.06 3.03 -5.09
C MET A 14 2.35 2.05 -6.02
N LEU A 15 1.38 1.33 -5.49
CA LEU A 15 0.56 0.33 -6.15
C LEU A 15 -0.90 0.60 -5.78
N SER A 16 -1.80 0.55 -6.74
CA SER A 16 -3.24 0.53 -6.48
C SER A 16 -3.60 -0.76 -5.77
N CYS A 17 -4.34 -0.67 -4.65
CA CYS A 17 -4.84 -1.84 -3.93
C CYS A 17 -6.37 -1.83 -3.97
N GLU A 18 -6.96 -2.90 -4.51
CA GLU A 18 -8.42 -3.09 -4.59
C GLU A 18 -9.08 -3.16 -3.20
N HIS A 19 -8.29 -3.49 -2.17
CA HIS A 19 -8.73 -3.59 -0.78
C HIS A 19 -8.66 -2.25 -0.02
N THR A 20 -8.20 -1.17 -0.65
CA THR A 20 -8.11 0.17 -0.04
C THR A 20 -8.96 1.20 -0.76
N ASN A 21 -10.13 0.81 -1.29
CA ASN A 21 -11.01 1.69 -2.07
C ASN A 21 -10.26 2.40 -3.21
N ASP A 22 -9.43 1.64 -3.95
CA ASP A 22 -8.58 2.13 -5.04
C ASP A 22 -7.51 3.17 -4.63
N GLU A 23 -7.21 3.31 -3.34
CA GLU A 23 -6.06 4.11 -2.91
C GLU A 23 -4.73 3.48 -3.34
N GLU A 24 -3.79 4.33 -3.74
CA GLU A 24 -2.42 3.92 -4.02
C GLU A 24 -1.61 3.84 -2.72
N VAL A 25 -0.99 2.69 -2.47
CA VAL A 25 -0.20 2.41 -1.26
C VAL A 25 1.21 1.96 -1.63
N CYS A 26 2.18 2.09 -0.71
CA CYS A 26 3.52 1.58 -0.98
C CYS A 26 3.56 0.05 -1.09
N VAL A 27 4.62 -0.49 -1.71
CA VAL A 27 4.80 -1.94 -1.90
C VAL A 27 4.75 -2.72 -0.60
N GLU A 28 5.35 -2.21 0.48
CA GLU A 28 5.35 -2.85 1.79
C GLU A 28 3.92 -2.97 2.36
N CYS A 29 3.16 -1.87 2.33
CA CYS A 29 1.76 -1.89 2.79
C CYS A 29 0.88 -2.76 1.89
N TYR A 30 1.11 -2.75 0.57
CA TYR A 30 0.41 -3.62 -0.38
C TYR A 30 0.60 -5.10 -0.01
N GLN A 31 1.84 -5.53 0.25
CA GLN A 31 2.15 -6.91 0.63
C GLN A 31 1.53 -7.29 1.97
N GLU A 32 1.60 -6.41 2.97
CA GLU A 32 1.02 -6.66 4.29
C GLU A 32 -0.50 -6.84 4.23
N ILE A 33 -1.19 -6.01 3.44
CA ILE A 33 -2.64 -6.12 3.22
C ILE A 33 -2.98 -7.48 2.60
N HIS A 34 -2.33 -7.84 1.48
CA HIS A 34 -2.63 -9.10 0.79
C HIS A 34 -2.23 -10.34 1.59
N PHE A 35 -1.18 -10.25 2.41
CA PHE A 35 -0.81 -11.31 3.35
C PHE A 35 -1.93 -11.55 4.36
N ARG A 36 -2.45 -10.49 5.00
CA ARG A 36 -3.55 -10.58 5.99
C ARG A 36 -4.89 -11.02 5.41
N LEU A 37 -5.08 -10.92 4.09
CA LEU A 37 -6.29 -11.37 3.41
C LEU A 37 -6.19 -12.82 2.92
N THR A 38 -4.98 -13.36 2.83
CA THR A 38 -4.73 -14.74 2.41
C THR A 38 -4.69 -15.70 3.62
N GLU A 39 -4.45 -15.18 4.83
CA GLU A 39 -4.60 -15.88 6.12
C GLU A 39 -6.00 -15.68 6.72
#